data_AF-A0A3D2VWZ4-F1
#
_entry.id   AF-A0A3D2VWZ4-F1
#
_cell.length_a   1.000
_cell.length_b   1.000
_cell.length_c   1.000
_cell.angle_alpha   90.00
_cell.angle_beta   90.00
_cell.angle_gamma   90.00
#
_symmetry.space_group_name_H-M   'P 1'
#
loop_
_entity.id
_entity.type
_entity.pdbx_description
1 polymer ?
#
loop_
_entity_poly.entity_id
_entity_poly.type
_entity_poly.pdbx_seq_one_letter_code
_entity_poly.pdbx_strand_id
1 'polypeptide(L)'
;MYFEDEEPDPFEAFGERAEPAEEAPADEEIAEEAREIPAIDSRERVRGGFSLAGFVGGLAALGWVGAAIGGPVSYFGIEALSKMDPAVQAGMAALAFGPAILFWVSASAAGEASKARNLAAAFIRLTRETRLPAESDETGARRLANTVKAEIESLSDSVASALERLAELEHSARRNAALFNETIAASQDSADAASQALQREREAILQLNADMREDTEAMTMGVARQVRLMRETSKLVKTEMGAIEGALEQHLAAFAASATTLGQHTNAFHDAADGAHAATAALNGKVAGMLEG
;
A
#
# COMPACT_ATOMS: atom_id res chain seq x y z
N MET A 1 104.21 28.30 -4.32
CA MET A 1 104.36 26.98 -4.97
C MET A 1 103.61 25.97 -4.11
N TYR A 2 102.68 25.25 -4.75
CA TYR A 2 102.13 23.88 -4.52
C TYR A 2 101.95 23.34 -3.08
N PHE A 3 100.70 23.00 -2.63
CA PHE A 3 99.98 21.68 -2.64
C PHE A 3 100.68 20.64 -1.72
N GLU A 4 100.06 19.89 -0.80
CA GLU A 4 98.92 18.92 -0.81
C GLU A 4 98.74 18.45 0.67
N ASP A 5 97.53 18.35 1.25
CA ASP A 5 96.57 17.21 1.32
C ASP A 5 96.79 16.22 2.50
N GLU A 6 95.77 16.09 3.36
CA GLU A 6 95.15 14.81 3.80
C GLU A 6 94.00 15.08 4.80
N GLU A 7 92.76 14.77 4.38
CA GLU A 7 91.51 14.81 5.18
C GLU A 7 91.27 13.49 5.92
N PRO A 8 90.83 13.50 7.20
CA PRO A 8 90.25 12.33 7.87
C PRO A 8 88.72 12.27 7.74
N ASP A 9 88.21 11.06 7.47
CA ASP A 9 86.81 10.71 7.21
C ASP A 9 85.89 10.83 8.47
N PRO A 10 84.76 11.57 8.42
CA PRO A 10 83.90 11.85 9.57
C PRO A 10 82.93 10.73 10.01
N PHE A 11 83.01 9.51 9.46
CA PHE A 11 82.00 8.46 9.72
C PHE A 11 82.37 7.37 10.75
N GLU A 12 83.47 7.50 11.49
CA GLU A 12 83.90 6.48 12.48
C GLU A 12 83.26 6.60 13.88
N ALA A 13 82.44 7.62 14.16
CA ALA A 13 82.05 7.98 15.54
C ALA A 13 80.68 7.48 16.03
N PHE A 14 79.89 6.72 15.25
CA PHE A 14 78.49 6.44 15.63
C PHE A 14 78.08 4.97 15.57
N GLY A 15 78.77 4.12 16.34
CA GLY A 15 78.27 2.78 16.61
C GLY A 15 78.94 2.10 17.81
N GLU A 16 78.38 2.26 19.02
CA GLU A 16 78.01 1.15 19.93
C GLU A 16 77.36 1.63 21.24
N ARG A 17 76.49 0.76 21.77
CA ARG A 17 75.47 0.92 22.82
C ARG A 17 75.97 1.22 24.24
N ALA A 18 75.14 1.92 25.02
CA ALA A 18 74.88 1.60 26.44
C ALA A 18 73.50 2.13 26.89
N GLU A 19 72.67 1.25 27.45
CA GLU A 19 71.54 1.55 28.36
C GLU A 19 71.95 1.13 29.79
N PRO A 20 71.16 1.33 30.87
CA PRO A 20 70.19 2.38 31.24
C PRO A 20 70.44 2.92 32.68
N ALA A 21 69.73 3.98 33.12
CA ALA A 21 69.48 4.21 34.56
C ALA A 21 68.26 5.12 34.81
N GLU A 22 67.32 4.56 35.57
CA GLU A 22 66.20 5.17 36.29
C GLU A 22 66.61 6.36 37.18
N GLU A 23 65.78 7.41 37.24
CA GLU A 23 65.23 8.04 38.46
C GLU A 23 64.63 9.43 38.13
N ALA A 24 63.34 9.59 38.44
CA ALA A 24 62.68 10.86 38.73
C ALA A 24 62.23 10.79 40.22
N PRO A 25 61.76 11.86 40.89
CA PRO A 25 61.48 13.25 40.48
C PRO A 25 61.90 14.28 41.59
N ALA A 26 61.25 15.46 41.61
CA ALA A 26 61.18 16.50 42.66
C ALA A 26 62.04 17.74 42.39
N ASP A 27 61.46 18.80 41.81
CA ASP A 27 60.92 19.99 42.50
C ASP A 27 61.93 21.13 42.22
N GLU A 28 61.62 22.34 41.73
CA GLU A 28 60.55 23.26 42.03
C GLU A 28 60.57 24.37 40.96
N GLU A 29 59.37 24.76 40.53
CA GLU A 29 58.93 26.13 40.18
C GLU A 29 59.94 27.14 39.60
N ILE A 30 59.75 27.53 38.34
CA ILE A 30 59.36 28.92 38.03
C ILE A 30 58.32 28.89 36.90
N ALA A 31 57.17 29.45 37.24
CA ALA A 31 56.04 29.79 36.40
C ALA A 31 56.42 30.37 35.02
N GLU A 32 55.88 29.76 33.96
CA GLU A 32 55.32 30.54 32.88
C GLU A 32 53.92 30.01 32.58
N GLU A 33 52.97 30.85 32.96
CA GLU A 33 51.54 30.73 32.77
C GLU A 33 51.25 30.44 31.30
N ALA A 34 51.13 29.16 30.98
CA ALA A 34 50.52 28.70 29.76
C ALA A 34 49.11 29.30 29.73
N ARG A 35 48.95 30.39 28.96
CA ARG A 35 47.66 30.77 28.42
C ARG A 35 47.22 29.63 27.52
N GLU A 36 46.59 28.66 28.15
CA GLU A 36 45.69 27.70 27.54
C GLU A 36 44.57 28.54 26.91
N ILE A 37 44.83 29.00 25.69
CA ILE A 37 43.73 29.28 24.77
C ILE A 37 43.04 27.93 24.66
N PRO A 38 41.80 27.77 25.14
CA PRO A 38 41.10 26.52 24.94
C PRO A 38 41.11 26.30 23.43
N ALA A 39 41.81 25.25 22.99
CA ALA A 39 41.72 24.78 21.64
C ALA A 39 40.23 24.55 21.40
N ILE A 40 39.60 25.47 20.68
CA ILE A 40 38.24 25.27 20.20
C ILE A 40 38.39 24.12 19.20
N ASP A 41 38.21 22.91 19.71
CA ASP A 41 37.99 21.71 18.95
C ASP A 41 36.73 21.94 18.11
N SER A 42 36.95 22.55 16.96
CA SER A 42 35.93 22.82 15.94
C SER A 42 35.87 21.68 14.94
N ARG A 43 36.19 20.46 15.38
CA ARG A 43 35.68 19.22 14.78
C ARG A 43 34.38 18.78 15.42
N GLU A 44 33.53 19.72 15.83
CA GLU A 44 32.14 19.39 16.09
C GLU A 44 31.47 19.08 14.74
N ARG A 45 31.37 17.77 14.48
CA ARG A 45 30.56 17.13 13.44
C ARG A 45 29.38 18.03 13.06
N VAL A 46 29.26 18.31 11.76
CA VAL A 46 27.98 18.68 11.15
C VAL A 46 27.05 17.47 11.28
N ARG A 47 26.55 17.20 12.48
CA ARG A 47 25.31 16.47 12.69
C ARG A 47 24.25 17.31 12.01
N GLY A 48 23.64 16.77 10.97
CA GLY A 48 22.57 17.41 10.21
C GLY A 48 21.60 18.10 11.17
N GLY A 49 21.73 19.43 11.22
CA GLY A 49 21.01 20.25 12.18
C GLY A 49 19.54 20.19 11.84
N PHE A 50 18.80 19.36 12.59
CA PHE A 50 17.36 19.35 12.62
C PHE A 50 16.90 20.79 12.87
N SER A 51 16.49 21.48 11.80
CA SER A 51 16.06 22.87 11.88
C SER A 51 14.81 22.90 12.73
N LEU A 52 14.89 23.42 13.95
CA LEU A 52 13.73 23.60 14.83
C LEU A 52 12.60 24.35 14.09
N ALA A 53 12.96 25.28 13.20
CA ALA A 53 12.01 25.98 12.32
C ALA A 53 11.32 25.02 11.34
N GLY A 54 12.07 24.14 10.67
CA GLY A 54 11.51 23.09 9.80
C GLY A 54 10.62 22.10 10.56
N PHE A 55 10.98 21.76 11.81
CA PHE A 55 10.16 20.91 12.67
C PHE A 55 8.85 21.56 13.09
N VAL A 56 8.89 22.84 13.51
CA VAL A 56 7.69 23.61 13.87
C VAL A 56 6.79 23.84 12.64
N GLY A 57 7.38 24.12 11.47
CA GLY A 57 6.66 24.19 10.20
C GLY A 57 6.02 22.86 9.82
N GLY A 58 6.72 21.75 10.05
CA GLY A 58 6.20 20.40 9.86
C GLY A 58 5.03 20.06 10.79
N LEU A 59 5.09 20.44 12.07
CA LEU A 59 3.99 20.27 13.00
C LEU A 59 2.77 21.12 12.63
N ALA A 60 2.98 22.36 12.20
CA ALA A 60 1.91 23.23 11.72
C ALA A 60 1.25 22.66 10.44
N ALA A 61 2.06 22.11 9.51
CA ALA A 61 1.56 21.45 8.31
C ALA A 61 0.77 20.18 8.64
N LEU A 62 1.26 19.33 9.56
CA LEU A 62 0.53 18.14 10.01
C LEU A 62 -0.78 18.51 10.72
N GLY A 63 -0.76 19.54 11.56
CA GLY A 63 -1.98 20.07 12.21
C GLY A 63 -2.99 20.58 11.19
N TRP A 64 -2.52 21.28 10.14
CA TRP A 64 -3.39 21.75 9.05
C TRP A 64 -3.98 20.60 8.24
N VAL A 65 -3.17 19.63 7.82
CA VAL A 65 -3.64 18.45 7.08
C VAL A 65 -4.64 17.65 7.93
N GLY A 66 -4.34 17.47 9.22
CA GLY A 66 -5.25 16.83 10.17
C GLY A 66 -6.58 17.58 10.31
N ALA A 67 -6.56 18.91 10.37
CA ALA A 67 -7.77 19.72 10.43
C ALA A 67 -8.56 19.71 9.11
N ALA A 68 -7.85 19.81 7.97
CA ALA A 68 -8.44 19.88 6.63
C ALA A 68 -9.07 18.55 6.19
N ILE A 69 -8.50 17.41 6.60
CA ILE A 69 -9.06 16.07 6.34
C ILE A 69 -10.05 15.69 7.44
N GLY A 70 -9.72 16.00 8.70
CA GLY A 70 -10.54 15.65 9.86
C GLY A 70 -11.89 16.35 9.90
N GLY A 71 -11.98 17.60 9.43
CA GLY A 71 -13.24 18.34 9.34
C GLY A 71 -14.28 17.62 8.47
N PRO A 72 -14.01 17.41 7.16
CA PRO A 72 -14.91 16.68 6.27
C PRO A 72 -15.20 15.25 6.72
N VAL A 73 -14.19 14.51 7.20
CA VAL A 73 -14.37 13.13 7.67
C VAL A 73 -15.28 13.08 8.90
N SER A 74 -15.14 14.01 9.85
CA SER A 74 -16.00 14.07 11.05
C SER A 74 -17.44 14.49 10.75
N TYR A 75 -17.65 15.32 9.72
CA TYR A 75 -18.97 15.86 9.39
C TYR A 75 -19.77 14.93 8.46
N PHE A 76 -19.13 14.37 7.43
CA PHE A 76 -19.79 13.55 6.41
C PHE A 76 -19.62 12.04 6.63
N GLY A 77 -18.61 11.60 7.39
CA GLY A 77 -18.25 10.20 7.54
C GLY A 77 -17.43 9.66 6.35
N ILE A 78 -16.64 8.60 6.61
CA ILE A 78 -15.71 8.01 5.62
C ILE A 78 -16.46 7.44 4.41
N GLU A 79 -17.67 6.88 4.60
CA GLU A 79 -18.47 6.27 3.53
C GLU A 79 -19.12 7.28 2.58
N ALA A 80 -19.38 8.51 3.03
CA ALA A 80 -19.89 9.56 2.16
C ALA A 80 -18.78 10.12 1.27
N LEU A 81 -17.55 10.20 1.81
CA LEU A 81 -16.39 10.66 1.06
C LEU A 81 -16.02 9.72 -0.09
N SER A 82 -16.10 8.40 0.12
CA SER A 82 -15.74 7.41 -0.91
C SER A 82 -16.73 7.33 -2.08
N LYS A 83 -17.97 7.81 -1.88
CA LYS A 83 -19.01 7.88 -2.92
C LYS A 83 -19.04 9.21 -3.67
N MET A 84 -18.22 10.17 -3.25
CA MET A 84 -18.16 11.49 -3.85
C MET A 84 -17.40 11.45 -5.19
N ASP A 85 -17.77 12.34 -6.11
CA ASP A 85 -17.13 12.48 -7.43
C ASP A 85 -15.59 12.59 -7.28
N PRO A 86 -14.80 11.78 -8.01
CA PRO A 86 -13.33 11.83 -7.98
C PRO A 86 -12.75 13.23 -8.18
N ALA A 87 -13.41 14.09 -8.96
CA ALA A 87 -12.96 15.47 -9.16
C ALA A 87 -13.05 16.30 -7.85
N VAL A 88 -14.08 16.06 -7.04
CA VAL A 88 -14.27 16.74 -5.75
C VAL A 88 -13.25 16.24 -4.73
N GLN A 89 -12.93 14.94 -4.74
CA GLN A 89 -11.87 14.38 -3.90
C GLN A 89 -10.49 14.98 -4.23
N ALA A 90 -10.17 15.12 -5.51
CA ALA A 90 -8.93 15.77 -5.95
C ALA A 90 -8.87 17.24 -5.54
N GLY A 91 -10.00 17.97 -5.63
CA GLY A 91 -10.12 19.34 -5.15
C GLY A 91 -9.88 19.47 -3.65
N MET A 92 -10.44 18.57 -2.84
CA MET A 92 -10.21 18.56 -1.39
C MET A 92 -8.76 18.21 -1.03
N ALA A 93 -8.14 17.26 -1.74
CA ALA A 93 -6.73 16.94 -1.55
C ALA A 93 -5.84 18.16 -1.88
N ALA A 94 -6.10 18.84 -3.00
CA ALA A 94 -5.35 20.03 -3.37
C ALA A 94 -5.48 21.15 -2.32
N LEU A 95 -6.68 21.35 -1.76
CA LEU A 95 -6.94 22.34 -0.72
C LEU A 95 -6.27 21.97 0.61
N ALA A 96 -6.17 20.69 0.94
CA ALA A 96 -5.48 20.21 2.14
C ALA A 96 -3.95 20.33 2.03
N PHE A 97 -3.37 19.94 0.89
CA PHE A 97 -1.92 19.88 0.70
C PHE A 97 -1.29 21.22 0.29
N GLY A 98 -2.03 22.08 -0.43
CA GLY A 98 -1.50 23.36 -0.92
C GLY A 98 -0.93 24.25 0.20
N PRO A 99 -1.71 24.59 1.23
CA PRO A 99 -1.23 25.39 2.36
C PRO A 99 -0.15 24.67 3.18
N ALA A 100 -0.22 23.34 3.29
CA ALA A 100 0.76 22.55 4.05
C ALA A 100 2.17 22.65 3.43
N ILE A 101 2.27 22.61 2.09
CA ILE A 101 3.53 22.79 1.38
C ILE A 101 4.05 24.22 1.56
N LEU A 102 3.16 25.24 1.53
CA LEU A 102 3.56 26.62 1.78
C LEU A 102 4.11 26.85 3.19
N PHE A 103 3.48 26.25 4.22
CA PHE A 103 4.00 26.31 5.59
C PHE A 103 5.36 25.62 5.70
N TRP A 104 5.53 24.46 5.06
CA TRP A 104 6.79 23.72 5.05
C TRP A 104 7.92 24.53 4.40
N VAL A 105 7.67 25.09 3.21
CA VAL A 105 8.66 25.87 2.45
C VAL A 105 9.00 27.17 3.18
N SER A 106 7.99 27.89 3.68
CA SER A 106 8.19 29.15 4.42
C SER A 106 9.00 28.93 5.71
N ALA A 107 8.72 27.86 6.45
CA ALA A 107 9.47 27.51 7.64
C ALA A 107 10.91 27.08 7.34
N SER A 108 11.13 26.38 6.22
CA SER A 108 12.47 26.00 5.76
C SER A 108 13.29 27.24 5.37
N ALA A 109 12.70 28.16 4.62
CA ALA A 109 13.33 29.42 4.23
C ALA A 109 13.64 30.33 5.43
N ALA A 110 12.75 30.40 6.42
CA ALA A 110 12.98 31.16 7.65
C ALA A 110 14.14 30.58 8.50
N GLY A 111 14.31 29.24 8.49
CA GLY A 111 15.41 28.56 9.16
C GLY A 111 16.79 28.86 8.55
N GLU A 112 16.86 29.14 7.25
CA GLU A 112 18.11 29.51 6.58
C GLU A 112 18.44 30.99 6.76
N ALA A 113 17.43 31.87 6.70
CA ALA A 113 17.61 33.31 6.90
C ALA A 113 18.10 33.66 8.32
N SER A 114 17.69 32.90 9.34
CA SER A 114 18.14 33.08 10.73
C SER A 114 19.60 32.65 10.94
N LYS A 115 20.06 31.59 10.25
CA LYS A 115 21.46 31.17 10.25
C LYS A 115 22.37 32.23 9.59
N ALA A 116 21.94 32.79 8.47
CA ALA A 116 22.65 33.88 7.79
C ALA A 116 22.77 35.14 8.67
N ARG A 117 21.71 35.48 9.42
CA ARG A 117 21.73 36.61 10.38
C ARG A 117 22.72 36.40 11.53
N ASN A 118 22.81 35.18 12.08
CA ASN A 118 23.75 34.89 13.16
C ASN A 118 25.21 34.98 12.69
N LEU A 119 25.49 34.51 11.46
CA LEU A 119 26.80 34.65 10.83
C LEU A 119 27.16 36.12 10.55
N ALA A 120 26.22 36.92 10.05
CA ALA A 120 26.44 38.35 9.84
C ALA A 120 26.67 39.10 11.16
N ALA A 121 25.93 38.76 12.22
CA ALA A 121 26.13 39.34 13.54
C ALA A 121 27.50 38.97 14.15
N ALA A 122 27.95 37.72 13.95
CA ALA A 122 29.27 37.28 14.37
C ALA A 122 30.39 38.03 13.61
N PHE A 123 30.23 38.23 12.30
CA PHE A 123 31.16 39.01 11.49
C PHE A 123 31.28 40.47 11.93
N ILE A 124 30.15 41.13 12.22
CA ILE A 124 30.12 42.51 12.71
C ILE A 124 30.81 42.63 14.07
N ARG A 125 30.69 41.61 14.93
CA ARG A 125 31.36 41.58 16.23
C ARG A 125 32.88 41.49 16.07
N LEU A 126 33.37 40.61 15.21
CA LEU A 126 34.80 40.46 14.89
C LEU A 126 35.39 41.73 14.27
N THR A 127 34.69 42.37 13.33
CA THR A 127 35.18 43.61 12.71
C THR A 127 35.27 44.78 13.69
N ARG A 128 34.41 44.79 14.73
CA ARG A 128 34.42 45.82 15.78
C ARG A 128 35.60 45.66 16.73
N GLU A 129 36.04 44.43 16.96
CA GLU A 129 37.16 44.07 17.84
C GLU A 129 38.52 44.40 17.19
N THR A 130 38.63 44.28 15.87
CA THR A 130 39.84 44.65 15.10
C THR A 130 40.06 46.16 14.89
N ARG A 131 39.12 47.04 15.27
CA ARG A 131 39.19 48.48 14.99
C ARG A 131 39.98 49.31 16.00
N LEU A 132 40.63 48.69 16.98
CA LEU A 132 41.55 49.36 17.91
C LEU A 132 42.95 48.75 17.81
N PRO A 133 43.81 49.27 16.93
CA PRO A 133 45.22 49.37 17.25
C PRO A 133 45.68 50.83 17.12
N ALA A 134 45.92 51.47 18.27
CA ALA A 134 46.65 52.73 18.34
C ALA A 134 48.16 52.42 18.35
N GLU A 135 48.84 52.97 17.36
CA GLU A 135 50.23 53.43 17.30
C GLU A 135 51.40 52.50 17.66
N SER A 136 52.36 52.52 16.73
CA SER A 136 53.72 51.99 16.73
C SER A 136 53.85 50.46 16.61
N ASP A 137 54.16 49.95 15.41
CA ASP A 137 55.07 48.81 15.29
C ASP A 137 55.37 48.45 13.82
N GLU A 138 56.62 48.66 13.37
CA GLU A 138 57.15 48.07 12.13
C GLU A 138 57.08 46.52 12.18
N THR A 139 57.12 45.98 13.40
CA THR A 139 56.87 44.58 13.76
C THR A 139 55.42 44.15 13.47
N GLY A 140 54.47 45.07 13.61
CA GLY A 140 53.04 44.88 13.36
C GLY A 140 52.73 44.84 11.87
N ALA A 141 53.42 45.65 11.06
CA ALA A 141 53.34 45.57 9.61
C ALA A 141 53.87 44.22 9.07
N ARG A 142 54.97 43.69 9.63
CA ARG A 142 55.50 42.36 9.25
C ARG A 142 54.60 41.21 9.71
N ARG A 143 54.04 41.28 10.93
CA ARG A 143 53.05 40.31 11.41
C ARG A 143 51.80 40.34 10.55
N LEU A 144 51.28 41.52 10.24
CA LEU A 144 50.12 41.69 9.35
C LEU A 144 50.41 41.12 7.96
N ALA A 145 51.59 41.38 7.38
CA ALA A 145 51.96 40.81 6.08
C ALA A 145 52.04 39.28 6.11
N ASN A 146 52.60 38.69 7.17
CA ASN A 146 52.66 37.23 7.35
C ASN A 146 51.27 36.63 7.61
N THR A 147 50.43 37.30 8.40
CA THR A 147 49.03 36.90 8.64
C THR A 147 48.22 36.98 7.36
N VAL A 148 48.32 38.06 6.60
CA VAL A 148 47.64 38.20 5.31
C VAL A 148 48.13 37.13 4.33
N LYS A 149 49.43 36.81 4.32
CA LYS A 149 49.96 35.73 3.47
C LYS A 149 49.38 34.36 3.87
N ALA A 150 49.36 34.04 5.16
CA ALA A 150 48.76 32.81 5.67
C ALA A 150 47.25 32.74 5.39
N GLU A 151 46.55 33.88 5.49
CA GLU A 151 45.13 34.00 5.19
C GLU A 151 44.86 33.80 3.69
N ILE A 152 45.73 34.32 2.82
CA ILE A 152 45.64 34.13 1.36
C ILE A 152 45.88 32.65 1.00
N GLU A 153 46.86 31.99 1.63
CA GLU A 153 47.10 30.55 1.45
C GLU A 153 45.89 29.73 1.91
N SER A 154 45.36 30.03 3.10
CA SER A 154 44.14 29.41 3.63
C SER A 154 42.91 29.65 2.76
N LEU A 155 42.75 30.87 2.22
CA LEU A 155 41.67 31.22 1.30
C LEU A 155 41.83 30.47 -0.02
N SER A 156 43.06 30.36 -0.53
CA SER A 156 43.38 29.63 -1.76
C SER A 156 43.03 28.15 -1.64
N ASP A 157 43.42 27.51 -0.53
CA ASP A 157 43.09 26.11 -0.26
C ASP A 157 41.58 25.91 -0.08
N SER A 158 40.91 26.85 0.60
CA SER A 158 39.46 26.83 0.80
C SER A 158 38.71 26.98 -0.52
N VAL A 159 39.18 27.87 -1.42
CA VAL A 159 38.61 28.07 -2.75
C VAL A 159 38.86 26.86 -3.64
N ALA A 160 40.06 26.26 -3.61
CA ALA A 160 40.34 25.03 -4.34
C ALA A 160 39.40 23.89 -3.89
N SER A 161 39.22 23.71 -2.58
CA SER A 161 38.28 22.73 -2.03
C SER A 161 36.82 23.04 -2.41
N ALA A 162 36.41 24.31 -2.42
CA ALA A 162 35.07 24.71 -2.84
C ALA A 162 34.82 24.45 -4.32
N LEU A 163 35.81 24.70 -5.18
CA LEU A 163 35.74 24.42 -6.62
C LEU A 163 35.66 22.92 -6.89
N GLU A 164 36.42 22.10 -6.17
CA GLU A 164 36.34 20.64 -6.30
C GLU A 164 34.98 20.11 -5.83
N ARG A 165 34.42 20.65 -4.75
CA ARG A 165 33.06 20.34 -4.32
C ARG A 165 32.00 20.78 -5.33
N LEU A 166 32.18 21.93 -5.97
CA LEU A 166 31.27 22.40 -7.03
C LEU A 166 31.34 21.50 -8.26
N ALA A 167 32.53 21.06 -8.66
CA ALA A 167 32.72 20.13 -9.77
C ALA A 167 32.04 18.78 -9.49
N GLU A 168 32.21 18.25 -8.27
CA GLU A 168 31.52 17.02 -7.85
C GLU A 168 30.00 17.21 -7.78
N LEU A 169 29.52 18.36 -7.29
CA LEU A 169 28.10 18.66 -7.23
C LEU A 169 27.48 18.84 -8.61
N GLU A 170 28.20 19.45 -9.56
CA GLU A 170 27.77 19.54 -10.96
C GLU A 170 27.71 18.16 -11.62
N HIS A 171 28.70 17.30 -11.38
CA HIS A 171 28.71 15.93 -11.88
C HIS A 171 27.54 15.12 -11.33
N SER A 172 27.29 15.22 -10.01
CA SER A 172 26.15 14.59 -9.34
C SER A 172 24.81 15.12 -9.85
N ALA A 173 24.68 16.44 -10.02
CA ALA A 173 23.47 17.07 -10.56
C ALA A 173 23.17 16.64 -11.99
N ARG A 174 24.20 16.58 -12.86
CA ARG A 174 24.06 16.06 -14.24
C ARG A 174 23.63 14.60 -14.25
N ARG A 175 24.21 13.76 -13.39
CA ARG A 175 23.82 12.35 -13.26
C ARG A 175 22.37 12.21 -12.78
N ASN A 176 21.98 12.96 -11.75
CA ASN A 176 20.62 12.92 -11.23
C ASN A 176 19.59 13.43 -12.24
N ALA A 177 19.92 14.48 -13.01
CA ALA A 177 19.06 14.95 -14.09
C ALA A 177 18.85 13.88 -15.18
N ALA A 178 19.90 13.12 -15.53
CA ALA A 178 19.77 12.01 -16.47
C ALA A 178 18.86 10.90 -15.93
N LEU A 179 19.06 10.47 -14.68
CA LEU A 179 18.22 9.46 -14.02
C LEU A 179 16.76 9.92 -13.89
N PHE A 180 16.55 11.20 -13.59
CA PHE A 180 15.22 11.78 -13.47
C PHE A 180 14.50 11.78 -14.82
N ASN A 181 15.18 12.18 -15.90
CA ASN A 181 14.64 12.14 -17.25
C ASN A 181 14.29 10.70 -17.69
N GLU A 182 15.15 9.73 -17.38
CA GLU A 182 14.89 8.31 -17.64
C GLU A 182 13.66 7.81 -16.87
N THR A 183 13.55 8.17 -15.59
CA THR A 183 12.40 7.80 -14.75
C THR A 183 11.11 8.43 -15.25
N ILE A 184 11.14 9.69 -15.71
CA ILE A 184 9.99 10.35 -16.33
C ILE A 184 9.58 9.64 -17.61
N ALA A 185 10.54 9.32 -18.49
CA ALA A 185 10.25 8.61 -19.73
C ALA A 185 9.61 7.23 -19.45
N ALA A 186 10.19 6.46 -18.53
CA ALA A 186 9.63 5.17 -18.11
C ALA A 186 8.24 5.32 -17.47
N SER A 187 7.98 6.41 -16.73
CA SER A 187 6.68 6.70 -16.14
C SER A 187 5.64 7.06 -17.22
N GLN A 188 6.04 7.81 -18.25
CA GLN A 188 5.18 8.13 -19.40
C GLN A 188 4.83 6.85 -20.17
N ASP A 189 5.82 6.02 -20.49
CA ASP A 189 5.60 4.73 -21.17
C ASP A 189 4.66 3.82 -20.36
N SER A 190 4.85 3.78 -19.03
CA SER A 190 3.97 3.01 -18.13
C SER A 190 2.55 3.56 -18.09
N ALA A 191 2.39 4.89 -18.09
CA ALA A 191 1.07 5.53 -18.13
C ALA A 191 0.35 5.26 -19.46
N ASP A 192 1.07 5.28 -20.58
CA ASP A 192 0.52 4.94 -21.89
C ASP A 192 0.12 3.47 -21.99
N ALA A 193 0.95 2.56 -21.46
CA ALA A 193 0.62 1.14 -21.38
C ALA A 193 -0.63 0.89 -20.52
N ALA A 194 -0.73 1.56 -19.36
CA ALA A 194 -1.90 1.49 -18.49
C ALA A 194 -3.15 2.05 -19.16
N SER A 195 -3.04 3.19 -19.84
CA SER A 195 -4.13 3.80 -20.61
C SER A 195 -4.66 2.86 -21.70
N GLN A 196 -3.76 2.21 -22.45
CA GLN A 196 -4.14 1.22 -23.46
C GLN A 196 -4.79 -0.02 -22.84
N ALA A 197 -4.29 -0.50 -21.70
CA ALA A 197 -4.91 -1.63 -20.99
C ALA A 197 -6.34 -1.29 -20.54
N LEU A 198 -6.55 -0.11 -19.96
CA LEU A 198 -7.87 0.36 -19.56
C LEU A 198 -8.83 0.53 -20.75
N GLN A 199 -8.33 0.97 -21.91
CA GLN A 199 -9.14 1.03 -23.13
C GLN A 199 -9.59 -0.37 -23.58
N ARG A 200 -8.69 -1.36 -23.56
CA ARG A 200 -9.03 -2.75 -23.89
C ARG A 200 -10.00 -3.35 -22.89
N GLU A 201 -9.81 -3.10 -21.59
CA GLU A 201 -10.76 -3.54 -20.56
C GLU A 201 -12.14 -2.92 -20.75
N ARG A 202 -12.20 -1.62 -21.07
CA ARG A 202 -13.46 -0.94 -21.38
C ARG A 202 -14.15 -1.58 -22.59
N GLU A 203 -13.42 -1.87 -23.66
CA GLU A 203 -13.98 -2.52 -24.85
C GLU A 203 -14.48 -3.93 -24.54
N ALA A 204 -13.72 -4.72 -23.78
CA ALA A 204 -14.13 -6.04 -23.31
C ALA A 204 -15.38 -5.99 -22.43
N ILE A 205 -15.52 -5.00 -21.55
CA ILE A 205 -16.73 -4.79 -20.73
C ILE A 205 -17.93 -4.42 -21.60
N LEU A 206 -17.74 -3.56 -22.61
CA LEU A 206 -18.82 -3.20 -23.54
C LEU A 206 -19.28 -4.42 -24.36
N GLN A 207 -18.35 -5.24 -24.83
CA GLN A 207 -18.65 -6.48 -25.52
C GLN A 207 -19.38 -7.46 -24.60
N LEU A 208 -18.89 -7.68 -23.39
CA LEU A 208 -19.54 -8.54 -22.39
C LEU A 208 -20.96 -8.06 -22.07
N ASN A 209 -21.17 -6.75 -21.98
CA ASN A 209 -22.51 -6.19 -21.74
C ASN A 209 -23.46 -6.48 -22.92
N ALA A 210 -22.97 -6.38 -24.16
CA ALA A 210 -23.75 -6.73 -25.34
C ALA A 210 -24.11 -8.22 -25.34
N ASP A 211 -23.12 -9.09 -25.09
CA ASP A 211 -23.31 -10.55 -25.02
C ASP A 211 -24.31 -10.93 -23.91
N MET A 212 -24.17 -10.35 -22.71
CA MET A 212 -25.10 -10.59 -21.60
C MET A 212 -26.54 -10.17 -21.94
N ARG A 213 -26.70 -9.09 -22.72
CA ARG A 213 -28.01 -8.63 -23.16
C ARG A 213 -28.63 -9.60 -24.17
N GLU A 214 -27.84 -10.08 -25.12
CA GLU A 214 -28.26 -11.10 -26.10
C GLU A 214 -28.64 -12.41 -25.38
N ASP A 215 -27.80 -12.90 -24.47
CA ASP A 215 -28.05 -14.10 -23.68
C ASP A 215 -29.29 -13.96 -22.80
N THR A 216 -29.51 -12.79 -22.19
CA THR A 216 -30.69 -12.53 -21.36
C THR A 216 -31.97 -12.53 -22.22
N GLU A 217 -31.91 -12.00 -23.45
CA GLU A 217 -33.03 -12.02 -24.38
C GLU A 217 -33.34 -13.46 -24.84
N ALA A 218 -32.30 -14.22 -25.21
CA ALA A 218 -32.40 -15.63 -25.55
C ALA A 218 -32.97 -16.47 -24.40
N MET A 219 -32.50 -16.24 -23.18
CA MET A 219 -32.99 -16.89 -21.96
C MET A 219 -34.46 -16.54 -21.70
N THR A 220 -34.85 -15.26 -21.85
CA THR A 220 -36.24 -14.83 -21.67
C THR A 220 -37.17 -15.52 -22.67
N MET A 221 -36.76 -15.59 -23.95
CA MET A 221 -37.49 -16.33 -24.98
C MET A 221 -37.56 -17.83 -24.69
N GLY A 222 -36.46 -18.42 -24.21
CA GLY A 222 -36.36 -19.83 -23.83
C GLY A 222 -37.27 -20.18 -22.66
N VAL A 223 -37.24 -19.39 -21.58
CA VAL A 223 -38.10 -19.56 -20.39
C VAL A 223 -39.56 -19.38 -20.78
N ALA A 224 -39.91 -18.37 -21.58
CA ALA A 224 -41.29 -18.18 -22.04
C ALA A 224 -41.80 -19.39 -22.84
N ARG A 225 -40.96 -19.95 -23.73
CA ARG A 225 -41.26 -21.17 -24.47
C ARG A 225 -41.40 -22.37 -23.55
N GLN A 226 -40.50 -22.54 -22.59
CA GLN A 226 -40.54 -23.64 -21.62
C GLN A 226 -41.80 -23.57 -20.75
N VAL A 227 -42.18 -22.39 -20.25
CA VAL A 227 -43.43 -22.21 -19.49
C VAL A 227 -44.65 -22.56 -20.36
N ARG A 228 -44.63 -22.22 -21.65
CA ARG A 228 -45.70 -22.62 -22.57
C ARG A 228 -45.73 -24.13 -22.77
N LEU A 229 -44.60 -24.77 -23.02
CA LEU A 229 -44.49 -26.23 -23.14
C LEU A 229 -44.94 -26.93 -21.86
N MET A 230 -44.54 -26.44 -20.68
CA MET A 230 -44.97 -26.94 -19.37
C MET A 230 -46.48 -26.78 -19.15
N ARG A 231 -47.08 -25.69 -19.64
CA ARG A 231 -48.54 -25.51 -19.61
C ARG A 231 -49.25 -26.46 -20.57
N GLU A 232 -48.69 -26.70 -21.75
CA GLU A 232 -49.22 -27.65 -22.73
C GLU A 232 -49.11 -29.09 -22.22
N THR A 233 -47.98 -29.49 -21.64
CA THR A 233 -47.83 -30.80 -20.98
C THR A 233 -48.70 -30.91 -19.74
N SER A 234 -48.84 -29.88 -18.92
CA SER A 234 -49.77 -29.90 -17.77
C SER A 234 -51.22 -30.09 -18.21
N LYS A 235 -51.64 -29.46 -19.32
CA LYS A 235 -52.97 -29.69 -19.92
C LYS A 235 -53.11 -31.13 -20.42
N LEU A 236 -52.09 -31.64 -21.11
CA LEU A 236 -52.07 -33.03 -21.61
C LEU A 236 -52.18 -34.03 -20.45
N VAL A 237 -51.38 -33.85 -19.40
CA VAL A 237 -51.42 -34.67 -18.18
C VAL A 237 -52.78 -34.58 -17.52
N LYS A 238 -53.40 -33.39 -17.45
CA LYS A 238 -54.75 -33.24 -16.88
C LYS A 238 -55.81 -33.99 -17.70
N THR A 239 -55.72 -33.95 -19.03
CA THR A 239 -56.64 -34.71 -19.90
C THR A 239 -56.44 -36.20 -19.79
N GLU A 240 -55.18 -36.65 -19.71
CA GLU A 240 -54.84 -38.07 -19.56
C GLU A 240 -55.28 -38.60 -18.18
N MET A 241 -55.06 -37.83 -17.11
CA MET A 241 -55.52 -38.18 -15.76
C MET A 241 -57.04 -38.31 -15.70
N GLY A 242 -57.80 -37.39 -16.32
CA GLY A 242 -59.25 -37.49 -16.38
C GLY A 242 -59.75 -38.70 -17.19
N ALA A 243 -59.05 -39.07 -18.26
CA ALA A 243 -59.35 -40.29 -19.01
C ALA A 243 -59.06 -41.56 -18.19
N ILE A 244 -57.96 -41.59 -17.43
CA ILE A 244 -57.61 -42.68 -16.51
C ILE A 244 -58.67 -42.80 -15.41
N GLU A 245 -59.10 -41.68 -14.82
CA GLU A 245 -60.14 -41.67 -13.78
C GLU A 245 -61.48 -42.18 -14.31
N GLY A 246 -61.91 -41.75 -15.50
CA GLY A 246 -63.12 -42.27 -16.14
C GLY A 246 -63.04 -43.76 -16.47
N ALA A 247 -61.89 -44.24 -16.95
CA ALA A 247 -61.67 -45.67 -17.15
C ALA A 247 -61.73 -46.44 -15.83
N LEU A 248 -61.13 -45.92 -14.76
CA LEU A 248 -61.18 -46.51 -13.43
C LEU A 248 -62.61 -46.60 -12.89
N GLU A 249 -63.41 -45.53 -13.00
CA GLU A 249 -64.83 -45.52 -12.62
C GLU A 249 -65.62 -46.58 -13.41
N GLN A 250 -65.37 -46.70 -14.71
CA GLN A 250 -66.01 -47.72 -15.54
C GLN A 250 -65.62 -49.14 -15.11
N HIS A 251 -64.35 -49.38 -14.80
CA HIS A 251 -63.87 -50.65 -14.27
C HIS A 251 -64.49 -50.97 -12.90
N LEU A 252 -64.62 -49.99 -12.01
CA LEU A 252 -65.26 -50.17 -10.70
C LEU A 252 -66.76 -50.45 -10.84
N ALA A 253 -67.46 -49.77 -11.75
CA ALA A 253 -68.88 -50.03 -12.03
C ALA A 253 -69.09 -51.42 -12.62
N ALA A 254 -68.25 -51.84 -13.58
CA ALA A 254 -68.29 -53.19 -14.15
C ALA A 254 -67.97 -54.26 -13.09
N PHE A 255 -67.01 -54.01 -12.21
CA PHE A 255 -66.68 -54.89 -11.09
C PHE A 255 -67.86 -55.02 -10.11
N ALA A 256 -68.51 -53.92 -9.72
CA ALA A 256 -69.69 -53.94 -8.85
C ALA A 256 -70.87 -54.70 -9.47
N ALA A 257 -71.11 -54.51 -10.77
CA ALA A 257 -72.11 -55.28 -11.52
C ALA A 257 -71.78 -56.77 -11.52
N SER A 258 -70.52 -57.13 -11.82
CA SER A 258 -70.06 -58.52 -11.78
C SER A 258 -70.17 -59.13 -10.39
N ALA A 259 -69.86 -58.39 -9.33
CA ALA A 259 -69.99 -58.83 -7.95
C ALA A 259 -71.47 -59.06 -7.56
N THR A 260 -72.37 -58.20 -8.04
CA THR A 260 -73.82 -58.36 -7.85
C THR A 260 -74.33 -59.62 -8.54
N THR A 261 -73.95 -59.84 -9.81
CA THR A 261 -74.31 -61.06 -10.55
C THR A 261 -73.73 -62.31 -9.89
N LEU A 262 -72.48 -62.27 -9.41
CA LEU A 262 -71.88 -63.38 -8.67
C LEU A 262 -72.64 -63.67 -7.35
N GLY A 263 -73.07 -62.63 -6.64
CA GLY A 263 -73.90 -62.77 -5.44
C GLY A 263 -75.27 -63.39 -5.75
N GLN A 264 -75.91 -62.97 -6.85
CA GLN A 264 -77.16 -63.57 -7.32
C GLN A 264 -76.99 -65.04 -7.68
N HIS A 265 -75.94 -65.40 -8.41
CA HIS A 265 -75.62 -66.80 -8.71
C HIS A 265 -75.37 -67.61 -7.44
N THR A 266 -74.62 -67.06 -6.48
CA THR A 266 -74.35 -67.73 -5.19
C THR A 266 -75.65 -68.01 -4.43
N ASN A 267 -76.56 -67.05 -4.37
CA ASN A 267 -77.87 -67.25 -3.75
C ASN A 267 -78.70 -68.31 -4.50
N ALA A 268 -78.76 -68.23 -5.83
CA ALA A 268 -79.47 -69.21 -6.65
C ALA A 268 -78.89 -70.63 -6.49
N PHE A 269 -77.57 -70.76 -6.36
CA PHE A 269 -76.92 -72.03 -6.03
C PHE A 269 -77.33 -72.54 -4.65
N HIS A 270 -77.43 -71.65 -3.65
CA HIS A 270 -77.88 -72.03 -2.30
C HIS A 270 -79.34 -72.50 -2.31
N ASP A 271 -80.24 -71.76 -2.97
CA ASP A 271 -81.65 -72.15 -3.13
C ASP A 271 -81.80 -73.49 -3.86
N ALA A 272 -81.00 -73.72 -4.91
CA ALA A 272 -80.98 -74.98 -5.63
C ALA A 272 -80.44 -76.14 -4.79
N ALA A 273 -79.40 -75.89 -3.98
CA ALA A 273 -78.85 -76.87 -3.05
C ALA A 273 -79.87 -77.24 -1.95
N ASP A 274 -80.54 -76.25 -1.35
CA ASP A 274 -81.60 -76.45 -0.37
C ASP A 274 -82.79 -77.22 -0.97
N GLY A 275 -83.19 -76.88 -2.20
CA GLY A 275 -84.20 -77.62 -2.95
C GLY A 275 -83.80 -79.07 -3.22
N ALA A 276 -82.53 -79.32 -3.58
CA ALA A 276 -82.01 -80.67 -3.77
C ALA A 276 -81.93 -81.46 -2.45
N HIS A 277 -81.55 -80.82 -1.35
CA HIS A 277 -81.57 -81.41 -0.01
C HIS A 277 -82.99 -81.78 0.42
N ALA A 278 -83.96 -80.88 0.24
CA ALA A 278 -85.37 -81.13 0.53
C ALA A 278 -85.94 -82.27 -0.33
N ALA A 279 -85.63 -82.30 -1.63
CA ALA A 279 -86.03 -83.38 -2.53
C ALA A 279 -85.42 -84.73 -2.11
N THR A 280 -84.15 -84.74 -1.70
CA THR A 280 -83.46 -85.93 -1.19
C THR A 280 -84.11 -86.42 0.11
N ALA A 281 -84.41 -85.52 1.05
CA ALA A 281 -85.10 -85.85 2.30
C ALA A 281 -86.51 -86.41 2.03
N ALA A 282 -87.26 -85.82 1.09
CA ALA A 282 -88.58 -86.31 0.70
C ALA A 282 -88.52 -87.69 0.05
N LEU A 283 -87.53 -87.92 -0.83
CA LEU A 283 -87.28 -89.26 -1.41
C LEU A 283 -86.92 -90.27 -0.33
N ASN A 284 -86.03 -89.93 0.59
CA ASN A 284 -85.63 -90.82 1.68
C ASN A 284 -86.81 -91.14 2.62
N GLY A 285 -87.63 -90.15 2.95
CA GLY A 285 -88.87 -90.35 3.72
C GLY A 285 -89.89 -91.24 2.99
N LYS A 286 -90.02 -91.08 1.67
CA LYS A 286 -90.91 -91.93 0.84
C LYS A 286 -90.41 -93.37 0.76
N VAL A 287 -89.09 -93.58 0.65
CA VAL A 287 -88.47 -94.92 0.65
C VAL A 287 -88.63 -95.58 2.02
N ALA A 288 -88.39 -94.85 3.11
CA ALA A 288 -88.60 -95.36 4.47
C ALA A 288 -90.07 -95.76 4.70
N GLY A 289 -91.03 -94.93 4.27
CA GLY A 289 -92.46 -95.25 4.37
C GLY A 289 -92.90 -96.43 3.50
N MET A 290 -92.20 -96.74 2.41
CA MET A 290 -92.44 -97.96 1.62
C MET A 290 -91.84 -99.23 2.25
N LEU A 291 -90.90 -99.09 3.20
CA LEU A 291 -90.26 -100.22 3.87
C LEU A 291 -90.94 -100.58 5.21
N GLU A 292 -91.74 -99.68 5.78
CA GLU A 292 -92.50 -99.90 7.03
C GLU A 292 -93.96 -100.36 6.84
N GLY A 293 -94.43 -100.48 5.59
CA GLY A 293 -95.76 -101.04 5.25
C GLY A 293 -95.66 -102.43 4.64
#